data_AF-H9VX91-F1
#
_entry.id   AF-H9VX91-F1
#
_cell.length_a   1.000
_cell.length_b   1.000
_cell.length_c   1.000
_cell.angle_alpha   90.00
_cell.angle_beta   90.00
_cell.angle_gamma   90.00
#
_symmetry.space_group_name_H-M   'P 1'
#
loop_
_entity.id
_entity.type
_entity.pdbx_description
1 polymer ?
#
loop_
_entity_poly.entity_id
_entity_poly.type
_entity_poly.pdbx_seq_one_letter_code
_entity_poly.pdbx_strand_id
1 'polypeptide(L)'
;RMSMVLLLVVVVSVNVVYAQNCGCASGLCCSKWGYCGTTSAYCGNGCQSGPCYGSGGGSPSGGGGNVGTIISQNFFNGLANAAGSSCEGKGFYTY
;
A
#
# COMPACT_ATOMS: atom_id res chain seq x y z
N ARG A 1 23.89 -36.14 24.85
CA ARG A 1 23.58 -34.88 25.58
C ARG A 1 23.67 -33.65 24.68
N MET A 2 24.67 -33.54 23.78
CA MET A 2 24.77 -32.48 22.76
C MET A 2 23.61 -32.47 21.74
N SER A 3 23.12 -33.64 21.32
CA SER A 3 22.05 -33.77 20.31
C SER A 3 20.69 -33.23 20.76
N MET A 4 20.39 -33.33 22.06
CA MET A 4 19.15 -32.77 22.65
C MET A 4 19.23 -31.23 22.74
N VAL A 5 20.43 -30.69 22.99
CA VAL A 5 20.68 -29.24 22.95
C VAL A 5 20.53 -28.72 21.51
N LEU A 6 21.05 -29.46 20.53
CA LEU A 6 20.90 -29.11 19.11
C LEU A 6 19.43 -29.09 18.68
N LEU A 7 18.64 -30.11 19.08
CA LEU A 7 17.20 -30.17 18.81
C LEU A 7 16.44 -29.03 19.49
N LEU A 8 16.77 -28.69 20.74
CA LEU A 8 16.15 -27.57 21.44
C LEU A 8 16.49 -26.22 20.79
N VAL A 9 17.72 -26.01 20.33
CA VAL A 9 18.12 -24.79 19.62
C VAL A 9 17.38 -24.65 18.29
N VAL A 10 17.23 -25.74 17.53
CA VAL A 10 16.46 -25.76 16.27
C VAL A 10 14.98 -25.44 16.54
N VAL A 11 14.37 -26.06 17.55
CA VAL A 11 12.97 -25.81 17.93
C VAL A 11 12.76 -24.38 18.44
N VAL A 12 13.70 -23.78 19.17
CA VAL A 12 13.60 -22.38 19.58
C VAL A 12 13.77 -21.44 18.39
N SER A 13 14.66 -21.74 17.45
CA SER A 13 14.91 -20.89 16.27
C SER A 13 13.72 -20.81 15.30
N VAL A 14 12.93 -21.88 15.13
CA VAL A 14 11.75 -21.86 14.25
C VAL A 14 10.61 -21.00 14.81
N ASN A 15 10.53 -20.83 16.13
CA ASN A 15 9.52 -19.99 16.78
C ASN A 15 9.88 -18.49 16.77
N VAL A 16 11.12 -18.13 16.39
CA VAL A 16 11.60 -16.75 16.33
C VAL A 16 11.45 -16.14 14.91
N VAL A 17 11.04 -16.93 13.92
CA VAL A 17 10.78 -16.44 12.55
C VAL A 17 9.34 -15.95 12.43
N TYR A 18 8.89 -15.11 13.36
CA TYR A 18 7.70 -14.31 13.09
C TYR A 18 8.08 -13.30 12.01
N ALA A 19 7.66 -13.55 10.78
CA ALA A 19 7.55 -12.51 9.76
C ALA A 19 6.44 -11.52 10.20
N GLN A 20 6.67 -10.78 11.29
CA GLN A 20 6.34 -9.35 11.42
C GLN A 20 5.01 -8.98 10.77
N ASN A 21 3.97 -9.41 11.48
CA ASN A 21 2.60 -9.01 11.32
C ASN A 21 2.53 -7.48 11.37
N CYS A 22 2.07 -6.83 10.31
CA CYS A 22 2.04 -5.38 10.12
C CYS A 22 1.13 -4.64 11.12
N GLY A 23 1.54 -4.59 12.40
CA GLY A 23 0.91 -3.85 13.49
C GLY A 23 1.57 -2.49 13.72
N CYS A 24 1.84 -1.77 12.65
CA CYS A 24 2.55 -0.48 12.72
C CYS A 24 1.67 0.61 13.35
N ALA A 25 2.31 1.52 14.09
CA ALA A 25 1.64 2.72 14.57
C ALA A 25 1.12 3.59 13.41
N SER A 26 0.10 4.39 13.66
CA SER A 26 -0.49 5.29 12.67
C SER A 26 0.57 6.16 11.99
N GLY A 27 0.57 6.18 10.66
CA GLY A 27 1.53 6.96 9.85
C GLY A 27 2.85 6.25 9.52
N LEU A 28 3.06 5.01 9.98
CA LEU A 28 4.21 4.18 9.57
C LEU A 28 3.81 3.19 8.47
N CYS A 29 4.72 2.96 7.54
CA CYS A 29 4.58 1.96 6.48
C CYS A 29 5.09 0.60 6.95
N CYS A 30 4.39 -0.46 6.59
CA CYS A 30 4.89 -1.82 6.71
C CYS A 30 5.62 -2.23 5.43
N SER A 31 6.92 -2.44 5.52
CA SER A 31 7.75 -2.93 4.42
C SER A 31 7.29 -4.31 3.92
N LYS A 32 7.77 -4.70 2.74
CA LYS A 32 7.58 -6.07 2.21
C LYS A 32 8.09 -7.18 3.12
N TRP A 33 8.95 -6.83 4.07
CA TRP A 33 9.56 -7.72 5.03
C TRP A 33 8.88 -7.68 6.40
N GLY A 34 7.78 -6.93 6.55
CA GLY A 34 6.99 -6.80 7.79
C GLY A 34 7.48 -5.71 8.77
N TYR A 35 8.60 -5.04 8.49
CA TYR A 35 9.10 -3.97 9.37
C TYR A 35 8.36 -2.65 9.19
N CYS A 36 8.24 -1.86 10.27
CA CYS A 36 7.62 -0.54 10.26
C CYS A 36 8.64 0.59 10.08
N GLY A 37 8.33 1.57 9.23
CA GLY A 37 9.16 2.76 9.04
C GLY A 37 8.56 3.76 8.07
N THR A 38 9.23 4.89 7.85
CA THR A 38 8.73 5.98 6.98
C THR A 38 9.57 6.22 5.73
N THR A 39 10.70 5.53 5.57
CA THR A 39 11.58 5.74 4.41
C THR A 39 11.16 4.85 3.22
N SER A 40 11.74 5.11 2.04
CA SER A 40 11.47 4.33 0.83
C SER A 40 11.71 2.81 0.99
N ALA A 41 12.61 2.39 1.88
CA ALA A 41 12.81 0.96 2.17
C ALA A 41 11.57 0.29 2.81
N TYR A 42 10.72 1.08 3.46
CA TYR A 42 9.51 0.62 4.16
C TYR A 42 8.25 0.95 3.37
N CYS A 43 8.16 2.18 2.87
CA CYS A 43 7.01 2.67 2.14
C CYS A 43 7.06 2.36 0.64
N GLY A 44 8.21 1.99 0.09
CA GLY A 44 8.39 1.74 -1.34
C GLY A 44 7.80 0.41 -1.81
N ASN A 45 8.41 -0.15 -2.86
CA ASN A 45 7.86 -1.31 -3.55
C ASN A 45 7.67 -2.54 -2.64
N GLY A 46 6.44 -3.06 -2.61
CA GLY A 46 6.05 -4.20 -1.78
C GLY A 46 5.65 -3.84 -0.36
N CYS A 47 5.48 -2.54 -0.04
CA CYS A 47 4.86 -2.11 1.19
C CYS A 47 3.48 -2.78 1.38
N GLN A 48 3.28 -3.41 2.53
CA GLN A 48 2.12 -4.25 2.85
C GLN A 48 0.96 -3.45 3.47
N SER A 49 1.25 -2.36 4.19
CA SER A 49 0.25 -1.50 4.84
C SER A 49 0.81 -0.13 5.22
N GLY A 50 -0.05 0.82 5.60
CA GLY A 50 0.34 2.19 5.94
C GLY A 50 0.43 3.12 4.72
N PRO A 51 1.09 4.29 4.83
CA PRO A 51 1.19 5.28 3.75
C PRO A 51 2.23 4.89 2.68
N CYS A 52 2.02 3.74 2.04
CA CYS A 52 2.90 3.21 1.01
C CYS A 52 3.02 4.17 -0.20
N TYR A 53 4.24 4.33 -0.72
CA TYR A 53 4.60 5.03 -1.94
C TYR A 53 4.17 4.22 -3.17
N GLY A 54 2.87 4.07 -3.38
CA GLY A 54 2.28 3.56 -4.62
C GLY A 54 2.73 2.15 -5.01
N SER A 55 1.97 1.13 -4.59
CA SER A 55 1.86 -0.11 -5.33
C SER A 55 0.37 -0.30 -5.66
N GLY A 56 0.06 -0.41 -6.94
CA GLY A 56 -1.30 -0.31 -7.47
C GLY A 56 -2.31 -1.24 -6.79
N GLY A 57 -3.50 -0.71 -6.51
CA GLY A 57 -4.66 -1.49 -6.06
C GLY A 57 -5.17 -1.23 -4.64
N GLY A 58 -4.62 -0.25 -3.92
CA GLY A 58 -5.13 0.16 -2.61
C GLY A 58 -5.33 1.66 -2.53
N SER A 59 -6.50 2.08 -2.04
CA SER A 59 -6.92 3.47 -1.81
C SER A 59 -5.79 4.36 -1.28
N PRO A 60 -5.60 5.59 -1.80
CA PRO A 60 -4.59 6.50 -1.27
C PRO A 60 -5.11 7.11 0.03
N SER A 61 -4.58 6.65 1.16
CA SER A 61 -4.56 7.48 2.37
C SER A 61 -3.34 8.41 2.29
N GLY A 62 -3.58 9.62 1.77
CA GLY A 62 -2.80 10.81 2.12
C GLY A 62 -1.66 11.21 1.17
N GLY A 63 -2.02 11.95 0.10
CA GLY A 63 -1.28 13.13 -0.36
C GLY A 63 -0.04 12.92 -1.25
N GLY A 64 -0.19 13.16 -2.56
CA GLY A 64 0.95 13.48 -3.46
C GLY A 64 1.24 12.47 -4.58
N GLY A 65 0.24 11.73 -5.06
CA GLY A 65 0.36 10.90 -6.27
C GLY A 65 0.00 11.65 -7.55
N ASN A 66 0.37 11.10 -8.70
CA ASN A 66 -0.17 11.52 -9.99
C ASN A 66 -1.70 11.43 -9.94
N VAL A 67 -2.42 12.53 -10.11
CA VAL A 67 -3.88 12.54 -10.01
C VAL A 67 -4.53 11.51 -10.95
N GLY A 68 -3.88 11.19 -12.07
CA GLY A 68 -4.34 10.19 -13.04
C GLY A 68 -4.36 8.73 -12.56
N THR A 69 -3.72 8.39 -11.44
CA THR A 69 -3.87 7.05 -10.83
C THR A 69 -5.06 6.96 -9.89
N ILE A 70 -5.60 8.10 -9.45
CA ILE A 70 -6.78 8.20 -8.58
C ILE A 70 -8.03 8.41 -9.43
N ILE A 71 -7.95 9.38 -10.33
CA ILE A 71 -8.97 9.69 -11.33
C ILE A 71 -8.46 9.07 -12.62
N SER A 72 -8.84 7.83 -12.90
CA SER A 72 -8.54 7.23 -14.21
C SER A 72 -9.37 7.88 -15.31
N GLN A 73 -8.91 7.81 -16.57
CA GLN A 73 -9.69 8.25 -17.76
C GLN A 73 -11.13 7.70 -17.73
N ASN A 74 -11.31 6.43 -17.40
CA ASN A 74 -12.63 5.79 -17.37
C ASN A 74 -13.51 6.35 -16.24
N PHE A 75 -12.92 6.59 -15.07
CA PHE A 75 -13.61 7.21 -13.95
C PHE A 75 -13.99 8.66 -14.25
N PHE A 76 -13.07 9.45 -14.83
CA PHE A 76 -13.34 10.80 -15.29
C PHE A 76 -14.46 10.83 -16.33
N ASN A 77 -14.41 9.97 -17.35
CA ASN A 77 -15.44 9.88 -18.38
C ASN A 77 -16.79 9.50 -17.77
N GLY A 78 -16.84 8.66 -16.74
CA GLY A 78 -18.07 8.37 -16.00
C GLY A 78 -18.66 9.61 -15.33
N LEU A 79 -17.83 10.41 -14.66
CA LEU A 79 -18.25 11.67 -14.04
C LEU A 79 -18.69 12.71 -15.07
N ALA A 80 -17.94 12.88 -16.15
CA ALA A 80 -18.22 13.86 -17.19
C ALA A 80 -19.51 13.54 -17.95
N ASN A 81 -19.79 12.24 -18.21
CA ASN A 81 -21.00 11.82 -18.90
C ASN A 81 -22.27 11.88 -18.04
N ALA A 82 -22.13 11.96 -16.71
CA ALA A 82 -23.26 12.18 -15.81
C ALA A 82 -23.89 13.57 -15.98
N ALA A 83 -23.17 14.53 -16.58
CA ALA A 83 -23.72 15.84 -16.89
C ALA A 83 -24.84 15.76 -17.95
N GLY A 84 -25.95 16.44 -17.67
CA GLY A 84 -27.09 16.55 -18.59
C GLY A 84 -26.67 17.11 -19.95
N SER A 85 -27.36 16.71 -21.02
CA SER A 85 -27.07 17.19 -22.38
C SER A 85 -27.22 18.70 -22.55
N SER A 86 -28.00 19.36 -21.70
CA SER A 86 -28.19 20.82 -21.70
C SER A 86 -27.14 21.58 -20.90
N CYS A 87 -26.21 20.92 -20.22
CA CYS A 87 -25.17 21.60 -19.46
C CYS A 87 -24.17 22.25 -20.42
N GLU A 88 -23.98 23.56 -20.29
CA GLU A 88 -23.11 24.38 -21.14
C GLU A 88 -21.65 23.89 -21.11
N GLY A 89 -21.23 23.29 -20.00
CA GLY A 89 -19.89 22.72 -19.83
C GLY A 89 -19.73 21.28 -20.36
N LYS A 90 -20.76 20.66 -20.94
CA LYS A 90 -20.66 19.27 -21.41
C LYS A 90 -19.69 19.18 -22.59
N GLY A 91 -18.67 18.32 -22.46
CA GLY A 91 -17.62 18.15 -23.47
C GLY A 91 -16.51 19.20 -23.43
N PHE A 92 -16.60 20.20 -22.55
CA PHE A 92 -15.53 21.18 -22.36
C PHE A 92 -14.34 20.59 -21.59
N TYR A 93 -14.63 19.80 -20.55
CA TYR A 93 -13.61 19.17 -19.72
C TYR A 93 -13.22 17.80 -20.28
N THR A 94 -11.93 17.64 -20.58
CA THR A 94 -11.33 16.38 -21.05
C THR A 94 -10.21 15.97 -20.10
N TYR A 95 -9.89 14.68 -20.13
CA TYR A 95 -8.84 14.08 -19.31
C TYR A 95 -7.48 14.19 -19.99
#